data_AF-A0A179GD74-F1
#
_entry.id   AF-A0A179GD74-F1
#
_cell.length_a   1.000
_cell.length_b   1.000
_cell.length_c   1.000
_cell.angle_alpha   90.00
_cell.angle_beta   90.00
_cell.angle_gamma   90.00
#
_symmetry.space_group_name_H-M   'P 1'
#
loop_
_entity.id
_entity.type
_entity.pdbx_description
1 polymer ?
#
loop_
_entity_poly.entity_id
_entity_poly.type
_entity_poly.pdbx_seq_one_letter_code
_entity_poly.pdbx_strand_id
1 'polypeptide(L)'
;MFIVGFSSRPGREKDTFRNLKETGECVINTVSESMIEAVNASSIDAPYGLSEWQISGLHEAPTSTVKPSRVQESVLSIEGKVIDIKEFGAPSEGMSVAGLALIKATRFWVREDATNQEASHIDLEKLRPVAQLGGMSYGRILSTFELPRKRWHDEYPQNETLTNLQHQ
;
A
#
# COMPACT_ATOMS: atom_id res chain seq x y z
N MET A 1 9.28 6.00 0.36
CA MET A 1 9.68 4.69 -0.21
C MET A 1 8.73 3.66 0.34
N PHE A 2 8.32 2.70 -0.47
CA PHE A 2 7.36 1.66 -0.11
C PHE A 2 8.03 0.29 -0.21
N ILE A 3 7.59 -0.65 0.61
CA ILE A 3 8.06 -2.04 0.60
C ILE A 3 6.83 -2.91 0.44
N VAL A 4 6.82 -3.75 -0.59
CA VAL A 4 5.73 -4.72 -0.83
C VAL A 4 6.30 -6.12 -0.76
N GLY A 5 5.72 -6.94 0.11
CA GLY A 5 6.09 -8.34 0.28
C GLY A 5 5.22 -9.28 -0.54
N PHE A 6 5.85 -10.27 -1.14
CA PHE A 6 5.22 -11.34 -1.88
C PHE A 6 5.54 -12.66 -1.19
N SER A 7 4.51 -13.30 -0.63
CA SER A 7 4.65 -14.60 0.02
C SER A 7 4.79 -15.71 -1.02
N SER A 8 5.54 -16.75 -0.66
CA SER A 8 5.58 -18.02 -1.41
C SER A 8 4.20 -18.69 -1.39
N ARG A 9 3.81 -19.30 -2.50
CA ARG A 9 2.58 -20.10 -2.64
C ARG A 9 2.83 -21.35 -3.50
N PRO A 10 1.99 -22.38 -3.40
CA PRO A 10 2.04 -23.51 -4.33
C PRO A 10 1.88 -23.06 -5.78
N GLY A 11 2.69 -23.63 -6.67
CA GLY A 11 2.65 -23.36 -8.10
C GLY A 11 3.40 -22.09 -8.48
N ARG A 12 2.81 -21.33 -9.42
CA ARG A 12 3.48 -20.21 -10.08
C ARG A 12 3.55 -18.95 -9.21
N GLU A 13 4.58 -18.16 -9.45
CA GLU A 13 4.71 -16.81 -8.89
C GLU A 13 3.47 -15.95 -9.18
N LYS A 14 3.21 -14.96 -8.32
CA LYS A 14 2.14 -13.98 -8.57
C LYS A 14 2.49 -13.11 -9.78
N ASP A 15 1.49 -12.84 -10.61
CA ASP A 15 1.68 -12.02 -11.82
C ASP A 15 2.10 -10.60 -11.48
N THR A 16 1.59 -10.03 -10.39
CA THR A 16 2.06 -8.75 -9.89
C THR A 16 3.57 -8.75 -9.61
N PHE A 17 4.13 -9.83 -9.03
CA PHE A 17 5.55 -9.91 -8.73
C PHE A 17 6.40 -10.04 -10.00
N ARG A 18 5.94 -10.87 -10.95
CA ARG A 18 6.56 -10.96 -12.28
C ARG A 18 6.55 -9.62 -13.00
N ASN A 19 5.40 -8.95 -13.05
CA ASN A 19 5.25 -7.65 -13.71
C ASN A 19 6.17 -6.59 -13.10
N LEU A 20 6.38 -6.59 -11.77
CA LEU A 20 7.35 -5.72 -11.12
C LEU A 20 8.79 -5.99 -11.58
N LYS A 21 9.18 -7.26 -11.73
CA LYS A 21 10.52 -7.63 -12.23
C LYS A 21 10.72 -7.23 -13.69
N GLU A 22 9.70 -7.40 -14.52
CA GLU A 22 9.80 -7.17 -15.96
C GLU A 22 9.67 -5.70 -16.34
N THR A 23 8.75 -4.97 -15.71
CA THR A 23 8.43 -3.59 -16.09
C THR A 23 9.09 -2.55 -15.20
N GLY A 24 9.42 -2.91 -13.95
CA GLY A 24 9.95 -1.98 -12.95
C GLY A 24 8.97 -0.88 -12.51
N GLU A 25 7.68 -1.01 -12.84
CA GLU A 25 6.67 0.03 -12.63
C GLU A 25 5.41 -0.53 -11.99
N CYS A 26 4.77 0.25 -11.12
CA CYS A 26 3.50 -0.12 -10.50
C CYS A 26 2.72 1.09 -9.99
N VAL A 27 1.47 0.83 -9.60
CA VAL A 27 0.68 1.74 -8.77
C VAL A 27 0.27 1.02 -7.49
N ILE A 28 0.49 1.65 -6.34
CA ILE A 28 -0.02 1.20 -5.03
C ILE A 28 -1.31 1.99 -4.76
N ASN A 29 -2.43 1.30 -4.56
CA ASN A 29 -3.73 1.90 -4.31
C ASN A 29 -4.16 1.62 -2.87
N THR A 30 -4.69 2.63 -2.17
CA THR A 30 -5.34 2.40 -0.87
C THR A 30 -6.71 1.77 -1.06
N VAL A 31 -7.11 0.98 -0.07
CA VAL A 31 -8.39 0.27 -0.07
C VAL A 31 -9.31 0.92 0.95
N SER A 32 -10.44 1.43 0.45
CA SER A 32 -11.55 1.91 1.26
C SER A 32 -12.52 0.78 1.60
N GLU A 33 -13.26 0.92 2.70
CA GLU A 33 -14.31 -0.04 3.08
C GLU A 33 -15.31 -0.34 1.96
N SER A 34 -15.69 0.66 1.17
CA SER A 34 -16.67 0.52 0.09
C SER A 34 -16.19 -0.32 -1.11
N MET A 35 -14.88 -0.53 -1.24
CA MET A 35 -14.29 -1.27 -2.37
C MET A 35 -13.78 -2.67 -2.00
N ILE A 36 -13.96 -3.11 -0.75
CA ILE A 36 -13.37 -4.36 -0.27
C ILE A 36 -13.84 -5.59 -1.06
N GLU A 37 -15.11 -5.63 -1.47
CA GLU A 37 -15.64 -6.75 -2.27
C GLU A 37 -15.01 -6.79 -3.67
N ALA A 38 -14.80 -5.64 -4.30
CA ALA A 38 -14.13 -5.52 -5.59
C ALA A 38 -12.65 -5.92 -5.49
N VAL A 39 -11.97 -5.51 -4.41
CA VAL A 39 -10.59 -5.94 -4.13
C VAL A 39 -10.52 -7.45 -3.88
N ASN A 40 -11.47 -8.01 -3.14
CA ASN A 40 -11.55 -9.45 -2.92
C ASN A 40 -11.79 -10.21 -4.24
N ALA A 41 -12.65 -9.70 -5.11
CA ALA A 41 -12.87 -10.27 -6.45
C ALA A 41 -11.59 -10.27 -7.31
N SER A 42 -10.72 -9.25 -7.17
CA SER A 42 -9.41 -9.21 -7.84
C SER A 42 -8.38 -10.22 -7.28
N SER A 43 -8.68 -10.88 -6.15
CA SER A 43 -7.78 -11.86 -5.53
C SER A 43 -7.98 -13.29 -6.02
N ILE A 44 -8.89 -13.51 -7.00
CA ILE A 44 -9.10 -14.81 -7.62
C ILE A 44 -7.82 -15.29 -8.32
N ASP A 45 -7.58 -16.61 -8.31
CA ASP A 45 -6.46 -17.22 -9.04
C ASP A 45 -6.76 -17.29 -10.55
N ALA A 46 -6.82 -16.12 -11.19
CA ALA A 46 -7.03 -16.01 -12.62
C ALA A 46 -5.89 -16.65 -13.43
N PRO A 47 -6.19 -17.22 -14.61
CA PRO A 47 -5.16 -17.65 -15.56
C PRO A 47 -4.25 -16.49 -15.97
N TYR A 48 -3.00 -16.81 -16.30
CA TYR A 48 -2.06 -15.80 -16.78
C TYR A 48 -2.59 -15.08 -18.02
N GLY A 49 -2.46 -13.75 -18.05
CA GLY A 49 -2.89 -12.91 -19.17
C GLY A 49 -4.35 -12.47 -19.12
N LEU A 50 -5.15 -12.97 -18.17
CA LEU A 50 -6.48 -12.43 -17.91
C LEU A 50 -6.38 -11.27 -16.91
N SER A 51 -6.98 -10.13 -17.24
CA SER A 51 -6.97 -8.96 -16.36
C SER A 51 -8.11 -9.00 -15.35
N GLU A 52 -7.79 -8.74 -14.09
CA GLU A 52 -8.75 -8.66 -12.99
C GLU A 52 -9.65 -7.41 -13.06
N TRP A 53 -9.36 -6.44 -13.94
CA TRP A 53 -10.24 -5.29 -14.20
C TRP A 53 -11.65 -5.73 -14.60
N GLN A 54 -11.75 -6.74 -15.47
CA GLN A 54 -13.03 -7.26 -15.95
C GLN A 54 -13.85 -7.98 -14.88
N ILE A 55 -13.19 -8.46 -13.81
CA ILE A 55 -13.80 -9.31 -12.78
C ILE A 55 -14.16 -8.48 -11.55
N SER A 56 -13.31 -7.51 -11.19
CA SER A 56 -13.46 -6.71 -9.98
C SER A 56 -14.53 -5.61 -10.09
N GLY A 57 -14.82 -5.14 -11.31
CA GLY A 57 -15.69 -3.98 -11.52
C GLY A 57 -15.04 -2.64 -11.14
N LEU A 58 -13.74 -2.64 -10.84
CA LEU A 58 -12.93 -1.43 -10.67
C LEU A 58 -12.60 -0.81 -12.02
N HIS A 59 -12.37 0.51 -12.04
CA HIS A 59 -12.08 1.22 -13.28
C HIS A 59 -10.64 1.73 -13.32
N GLU A 60 -10.08 1.70 -14.52
CA GLU A 60 -8.77 2.25 -14.81
C GLU A 60 -8.82 3.78 -14.82
N ALA A 61 -7.85 4.42 -14.19
CA ALA A 61 -7.59 5.84 -14.32
C ALA A 61 -6.12 6.10 -14.71
N PRO A 62 -5.84 7.19 -15.42
CA PRO A 62 -4.52 7.44 -15.98
C PRO A 62 -3.47 7.78 -14.90
N THR A 63 -2.22 7.54 -15.27
CA THR A 63 -0.99 7.86 -14.54
C THR A 63 -0.09 8.78 -15.37
N SER A 64 0.89 9.42 -14.72
CA SER A 64 1.72 10.46 -15.35
C SER A 64 3.21 10.12 -15.43
N THR A 65 3.71 9.21 -14.60
CA THR A 65 5.14 8.90 -14.42
C THR A 65 5.49 7.42 -14.58
N VAL A 66 4.47 6.56 -14.70
CA VAL A 66 4.56 5.12 -14.95
C VAL A 66 3.51 4.69 -15.98
N LYS A 67 3.64 3.50 -16.56
CA LYS A 67 2.68 2.94 -17.53
C LYS A 67 1.40 2.32 -16.96
N PRO A 68 1.41 1.55 -15.84
CA PRO A 68 0.20 0.92 -15.36
C PRO A 68 -0.82 1.96 -14.87
N SER A 69 -2.10 1.66 -15.11
CA SER A 69 -3.24 2.45 -14.63
C SER A 69 -3.36 2.41 -13.11
N ARG A 70 -3.92 3.48 -12.53
CA ARG A 70 -4.35 3.49 -11.12
C ARG A 70 -5.82 3.05 -11.01
N VAL A 71 -6.26 2.68 -9.81
CA VAL A 71 -7.67 2.37 -9.55
C VAL A 71 -8.42 3.70 -9.37
N GLN A 72 -9.45 3.92 -10.19
CA GLN A 72 -10.23 5.17 -10.19
C GLN A 72 -10.93 5.41 -8.84
N GLU A 73 -11.44 4.35 -8.22
CA GLU A 73 -12.19 4.38 -6.96
C GLU A 73 -11.31 4.64 -5.73
N SER A 74 -10.00 4.41 -5.84
CA SER A 74 -9.07 4.56 -4.73
C SER A 74 -8.94 6.03 -4.33
N VAL A 75 -8.97 6.28 -3.03
CA VAL A 75 -8.84 7.63 -2.46
C VAL A 75 -7.40 8.14 -2.55
N LEU A 76 -6.42 7.23 -2.43
CA LEU A 76 -5.00 7.53 -2.57
C LEU A 76 -4.34 6.49 -3.48
N SER A 77 -3.71 6.95 -4.54
CA SER A 77 -2.87 6.12 -5.40
C SER A 77 -1.45 6.67 -5.46
N ILE A 78 -0.48 5.77 -5.53
CA ILE A 78 0.95 6.10 -5.54
C ILE A 78 1.60 5.43 -6.74
N GLU A 79 2.05 6.23 -7.69
CA GLU A 79 2.87 5.73 -8.80
C GLU A 79 4.28 5.41 -8.30
N GLY A 80 4.79 4.24 -8.66
CA GLY A 80 6.02 3.69 -8.11
C GLY A 80 6.93 3.10 -9.17
N LYS A 81 8.23 3.33 -9.01
CA LYS A 81 9.29 2.65 -9.75
C LYS A 81 10.07 1.74 -8.83
N VAL A 82 10.31 0.50 -9.27
CA VAL A 82 11.10 -0.48 -8.54
C VAL A 82 12.54 0.01 -8.47
N ILE A 83 13.09 0.03 -7.26
CA ILE A 83 14.50 0.32 -6.99
C ILE A 83 15.29 -0.99 -6.95
N ASP A 84 14.74 -1.98 -6.25
CA ASP A 84 15.40 -3.26 -6.01
C ASP A 84 14.37 -4.33 -5.65
N ILE A 85 14.72 -5.59 -5.90
CA ILE A 85 13.92 -6.75 -5.54
C ILE A 85 14.83 -7.78 -4.88
N LYS A 86 14.49 -8.14 -3.63
CA LYS A 86 15.13 -9.23 -2.92
C LYS A 86 14.26 -10.47 -2.99
N GLU A 87 14.73 -11.49 -3.69
CA GLU A 87 14.13 -12.83 -3.68
C GLU A 87 14.72 -13.67 -2.54
N PHE A 88 13.83 -14.42 -1.88
CA PHE A 88 14.13 -15.45 -0.90
C PHE A 88 13.67 -16.77 -1.54
N GLY A 89 14.63 -17.68 -1.78
CA GLY A 89 14.40 -18.91 -2.53
C GLY A 89 13.14 -19.67 -2.11
N ALA A 90 12.61 -20.50 -3.01
CA ALA A 90 11.43 -21.30 -2.72
C ALA A 90 11.67 -22.19 -1.47
N PRO A 91 10.70 -22.28 -0.54
CA PRO A 91 10.85 -23.05 0.68
C PRO A 91 10.89 -24.57 0.43
N SER A 92 10.32 -25.02 -0.69
CA SER A 92 10.33 -26.42 -1.13
C SER A 92 10.06 -26.51 -2.63
N GLU A 93 10.23 -27.70 -3.21
CA GLU A 93 9.87 -27.98 -4.60
C GLU A 93 8.38 -27.71 -4.85
N GLY A 94 8.07 -27.17 -6.04
CA GLY A 94 6.69 -26.83 -6.43
C GLY A 94 6.13 -25.55 -5.80
N MET A 95 6.90 -24.85 -4.95
CA MET A 95 6.52 -23.56 -4.37
C MET A 95 7.15 -22.40 -5.13
N SER A 96 6.45 -21.28 -5.20
CA SER A 96 6.98 -20.05 -5.78
C SER A 96 8.02 -19.40 -4.86
N VAL A 97 8.87 -18.56 -5.42
CA VAL A 97 9.79 -17.70 -4.67
C VAL A 97 9.01 -16.69 -3.83
N ALA A 98 9.51 -16.39 -2.63
CA ALA A 98 9.05 -15.24 -1.84
C ALA A 98 9.96 -14.04 -2.11
N GLY A 99 9.47 -12.81 -1.94
CA GLY A 99 10.31 -11.65 -2.20
C GLY A 99 9.82 -10.35 -1.60
N LEU A 100 10.70 -9.36 -1.59
CA LEU A 100 10.42 -7.98 -1.22
C LEU A 100 10.77 -7.08 -2.40
N ALA A 101 9.84 -6.20 -2.78
CA ALA A 101 10.07 -5.14 -3.75
C ALA A 101 10.21 -3.80 -3.03
N LEU A 102 11.32 -3.10 -3.29
CA LEU A 102 11.57 -1.73 -2.83
C LEU A 102 11.13 -0.76 -3.92
N ILE A 103 10.17 0.11 -3.60
CA ILE A 103 9.49 0.97 -4.59
C ILE A 103 9.68 2.44 -4.23
N LYS A 104 10.26 3.21 -5.15
CA LYS A 104 10.34 4.67 -5.07
C LYS A 104 9.04 5.27 -5.55
N ALA A 105 8.37 6.04 -4.70
CA ALA A 105 7.23 6.84 -5.12
C ALA A 105 7.68 7.95 -6.08
N THR A 106 6.91 8.14 -7.14
CA THR A 106 7.17 9.10 -8.23
C THR A 106 6.03 10.11 -8.39
N ARG A 107 4.80 9.70 -8.07
CA ARG A 107 3.64 10.60 -8.00
C ARG A 107 2.64 10.11 -6.94
N PHE A 108 1.98 11.05 -6.28
CA PHE A 108 0.83 10.79 -5.42
C PHE A 108 -0.43 11.39 -6.06
N TRP A 109 -1.52 10.65 -5.99
CA TRP A 109 -2.86 11.06 -6.39
C TRP A 109 -3.78 10.97 -5.19
N VAL A 110 -4.47 12.05 -4.88
CA VAL A 110 -5.50 12.06 -3.82
C VAL A 110 -6.79 12.52 -4.46
N ARG A 111 -7.90 11.86 -4.10
CA ARG A 111 -9.23 12.27 -4.55
C ARG A 111 -9.54 13.66 -4.00
N GLU A 112 -10.05 14.55 -4.85
CA GLU A 112 -10.21 15.98 -4.52
C GLU A 112 -11.10 16.22 -3.29
N ASP A 113 -12.13 15.39 -3.07
CA ASP A 113 -13.04 15.52 -1.93
C ASP A 113 -12.49 14.91 -0.62
N ALA A 114 -11.28 14.35 -0.65
CA ALA A 114 -10.65 13.64 0.46
C ALA A 114 -9.36 14.32 0.92
N THR A 115 -9.16 15.58 0.55
CA THR A 115 -7.97 16.35 0.94
C THR A 115 -8.26 17.84 1.03
N ASN A 116 -7.34 18.58 1.65
CA ASN A 116 -7.39 20.04 1.69
C ASN A 116 -6.82 20.65 0.40
N GLN A 117 -6.91 21.97 0.26
CA GLN A 117 -6.43 22.69 -0.94
C GLN A 117 -4.93 22.48 -1.21
N GLU A 118 -4.14 22.19 -0.17
CA GLU A 118 -2.69 22.00 -0.26
C GLU A 118 -2.28 20.53 -0.48
N ALA A 119 -3.24 19.60 -0.53
CA ALA A 119 -3.01 18.15 -0.57
C ALA A 119 -2.08 17.63 0.55
N SER A 120 -2.04 18.32 1.69
CA SER A 120 -1.12 18.03 2.80
C SER A 120 -1.70 17.06 3.83
N HIS A 121 -3.00 16.79 3.76
CA HIS A 121 -3.71 15.87 4.66
C HIS A 121 -4.75 15.04 3.89
N ILE A 122 -4.91 13.77 4.26
CA ILE A 122 -5.95 12.89 3.70
C ILE A 122 -7.06 12.77 4.74
N ASP A 123 -8.27 13.12 4.35
CA ASP A 123 -9.46 12.94 5.17
C ASP A 123 -9.73 11.43 5.36
N LEU A 124 -9.52 10.94 6.59
CA LEU A 124 -9.69 9.54 6.93
C LEU A 124 -11.16 9.10 6.96
N GLU A 125 -12.11 10.02 7.16
CA GLU A 125 -13.55 9.73 7.06
C GLU A 125 -13.99 9.50 5.60
N LYS A 126 -13.23 10.06 4.65
CA LYS A 126 -13.40 9.81 3.22
C LYS A 126 -12.66 8.57 2.75
N LEU A 127 -11.45 8.35 3.26
CA LEU A 127 -10.63 7.17 2.95
C LEU A 127 -11.26 5.89 3.51
N ARG A 128 -11.76 5.91 4.75
CA ARG A 128 -12.26 4.73 5.49
C ARG A 128 -11.39 3.49 5.24
N PRO A 129 -10.09 3.54 5.63
CA PRO A 129 -9.17 2.47 5.31
C PRO A 129 -9.55 1.20 6.06
N VAL A 130 -9.29 0.05 5.43
CA VAL A 130 -9.40 -1.27 6.07
C VAL A 130 -8.02 -1.85 6.33
N ALA A 131 -7.91 -2.62 7.42
CA ALA A 131 -6.69 -3.35 7.77
C ALA A 131 -6.92 -4.85 7.64
N GLN A 132 -6.06 -5.57 6.91
CA GLN A 132 -6.05 -7.03 6.96
C GLN A 132 -5.39 -7.46 8.27
N LEU A 133 -6.13 -8.19 9.10
CA LEU A 133 -5.70 -8.59 10.45
C LEU A 133 -5.06 -9.99 10.51
N GLY A 134 -5.04 -10.68 9.36
CA GLY A 134 -4.55 -12.05 9.23
C GLY A 134 -5.67 -13.00 8.77
N GLY A 135 -5.27 -13.99 7.97
CA GLY A 135 -6.23 -14.88 7.31
C GLY A 135 -7.24 -14.07 6.48
N MET A 136 -8.52 -14.35 6.70
CA MET A 136 -9.66 -13.69 6.03
C MET A 136 -10.24 -12.52 6.83
N SER A 137 -9.63 -12.16 7.97
CA SER A 137 -10.18 -11.14 8.88
C SER A 137 -9.73 -9.74 8.47
N TYR A 138 -10.69 -8.82 8.39
CA TYR A 138 -10.47 -7.40 8.15
C TYR A 138 -11.02 -6.55 9.30
N GLY A 139 -10.27 -5.51 9.66
CA GLY A 139 -10.66 -4.49 10.63
C GLY A 139 -11.09 -3.21 9.93
N ARG A 140 -12.12 -2.56 10.49
CA ARG A 140 -12.57 -1.22 10.12
C ARG A 140 -11.97 -0.19 11.08
N ILE A 141 -11.62 0.98 10.56
CA ILE A 141 -11.23 2.12 11.38
C ILE A 141 -12.47 2.98 11.62
N LEU A 142 -13.10 2.79 12.78
CA LEU A 142 -14.39 3.45 13.12
C LEU A 142 -14.23 4.88 13.66
N SER A 143 -13.04 5.22 14.15
CA SER A 143 -12.72 6.56 14.61
C SER A 143 -11.21 6.78 14.61
N THR A 144 -10.83 8.05 14.53
CA THR A 144 -9.44 8.49 14.57
C THR A 144 -9.30 9.65 15.54
N PHE A 145 -8.09 9.85 16.05
CA PHE A 145 -7.75 11.02 16.85
C PHE A 145 -6.37 11.53 16.41
N GLU A 146 -6.16 12.83 16.51
CA GLU A 146 -4.85 13.42 16.28
C GLU A 146 -4.01 13.33 17.55
N LEU A 147 -2.79 12.80 17.40
CA LEU A 147 -1.82 12.77 18.48
C LEU A 147 -0.54 13.46 18.02
N PRO A 148 -0.39 14.77 18.25
CA PRO A 148 0.80 15.50 17.86
C PRO A 148 2.05 14.90 18.49
N ARG A 149 3.08 14.70 17.66
CA ARG A 149 4.36 14.18 18.14
C ARG A 149 5.04 15.20 19.05
N LYS A 150 5.24 14.80 20.29
CA LYS A 150 6.07 15.52 21.25
C LYS A 150 7.54 15.51 20.81
N ARG A 151 8.22 16.65 20.90
CA ARG A 151 9.66 16.76 20.59
C ARG A 151 10.44 16.83 21.89
N TRP A 152 11.59 16.16 21.93
CA TRP A 152 12.47 16.16 23.10
C TRP A 152 12.72 17.57 23.62
N HIS A 153 13.11 18.49 22.73
CA HIS A 153 13.41 19.89 23.08
C HIS A 153 12.24 20.62 23.75
N ASP A 154 11.00 20.30 23.37
CA ASP A 154 9.80 20.93 23.91
C ASP A 154 9.46 20.32 25.29
N GLU A 155 9.72 19.03 25.48
CA GLU A 155 9.29 18.27 26.66
C GLU A 155 10.32 18.21 27.78
N TYR A 156 11.62 18.11 27.47
CA TYR A 156 12.63 17.87 28.49
C TYR A 156 12.68 18.97 29.56
N PRO A 157 12.54 20.29 29.25
CA PRO A 157 12.55 21.32 30.29
C PRO A 157 11.34 21.25 31.22
N GLN A 158 10.27 20.57 30.79
CA GLN A 158 8.99 20.50 31.49
C GLN A 158 8.82 19.19 32.27
N ASN A 159 9.80 18.29 32.21
CA ASN A 159 9.72 16.96 32.81
C ASN A 159 11.03 16.60 33.51
N GLU A 160 10.98 16.47 34.83
CA GLU A 160 12.15 16.21 35.69
C GLU A 160 12.92 14.94 35.28
N THR A 161 12.21 13.88 34.87
CA THR A 161 12.85 12.64 34.39
C THR A 161 13.61 12.88 33.10
N LEU A 162 13.03 13.61 32.16
CA LEU A 162 13.69 13.94 30.89
C LEU A 162 14.88 14.89 31.09
N THR A 163 14.77 15.87 31.99
CA THR A 163 15.89 16.73 32.40
C THR A 163 17.05 15.90 32.95
N ASN A 164 16.78 14.98 33.87
CA ASN A 164 17.81 14.14 34.48
C ASN A 164 18.50 13.23 33.45
N LEU A 165 17.76 12.74 32.44
CA LEU A 165 18.32 11.94 31.35
C LEU A 165 19.16 12.75 30.35
N GLN A 166 18.96 14.08 30.24
CA GLN A 166 19.78 14.91 29.38
C GLN A 166 21.21 15.09 29.92
N HIS A 167 21.38 14.97 31.24
CA HIS A 167 22.65 15.19 31.93
C HIS A 167 23.48 13.89 32.13
N GLN A 168 23.02 12.76 31.58
CA GLN A 168 23.76 11.48 31.51
C GLN A 168 24.40 11.31 30.13
#